data_AF-A0A2G9PUX5-F1
#
_entry.id   AF-A0A2G9PUX5-F1
#
_cell.length_a   1.000
_cell.length_b   1.000
_cell.length_c   1.000
_cell.angle_alpha   90.00
_cell.angle_beta   90.00
_cell.angle_gamma   90.00
#
_symmetry.space_group_name_H-M   'P 1'
#
loop_
_entity.id
_entity.type
_entity.pdbx_description
1 polymer ?
#
loop_
_entity_poly.entity_id
_entity_poly.type
_entity_poly.pdbx_seq_one_letter_code
_entity_poly.pdbx_strand_id
1 'polypeptide(L)'
;MNVKPLALVALMLGSLLLALSAYEFNQYMTTNAAIAPSMAQLNELSGDSAALETLGIGASELESTKQTLSNATGALMQAALIDLCAGALLVVLGVAFYPKETR
;
A
#
# COMPACT_ATOMS: atom_id res chain seq x y z
N MET A 1 -20.64 -32.10 5.42
CA MET A 1 -19.20 -31.81 5.19
C MET A 1 -18.67 -31.09 6.42
N ASN A 2 -17.53 -31.51 7.00
CA ASN A 2 -16.97 -30.85 8.18
C ASN A 2 -16.27 -29.54 7.76
N VAL A 3 -16.94 -28.40 7.92
CA VAL A 3 -16.45 -27.07 7.48
C VAL A 3 -15.52 -26.39 8.49
N LYS A 4 -15.35 -26.98 9.70
CA LYS A 4 -14.46 -26.46 10.75
C LYS A 4 -13.03 -26.17 10.29
N PRO A 5 -12.32 -27.08 9.59
CA PRO A 5 -10.95 -26.79 9.14
C PRO A 5 -10.90 -25.65 8.12
N LEU A 6 -11.91 -25.54 7.25
CA LEU A 6 -11.97 -24.47 6.26
C LEU A 6 -12.19 -23.09 6.92
N ALA A 7 -13.08 -23.02 7.91
CA ALA A 7 -13.34 -21.80 8.68
C ALA A 7 -12.09 -21.34 9.46
N LEU A 8 -11.38 -22.27 10.09
CA LEU A 8 -10.13 -21.96 10.80
C LEU A 8 -9.02 -21.47 9.87
N VAL A 9 -8.86 -22.10 8.70
CA VAL A 9 -7.88 -21.67 7.69
C VAL A 9 -8.23 -20.28 7.17
N ALA A 10 -9.50 -20.00 6.89
CA ALA A 10 -9.94 -18.68 6.47
C ALA A 10 -9.68 -17.61 7.55
N LEU A 11 -9.96 -17.90 8.83
CA LEU A 11 -9.64 -16.99 9.94
C LEU A 11 -8.14 -16.72 10.05
N MET A 12 -7.30 -17.75 9.92
CA MET A 12 -5.85 -17.62 10.03
C MET A 12 -5.24 -16.85 8.85
N LEU A 13 -5.65 -17.17 7.62
CA LEU A 13 -5.21 -16.43 6.44
C LEU A 13 -5.70 -14.98 6.47
N GLY A 14 -6.95 -14.77 6.90
CA GLY A 14 -7.52 -13.45 7.05
C GLY A 14 -6.76 -12.58 8.06
N SER A 15 -6.43 -13.12 9.23
CA SER A 15 -5.66 -12.39 10.24
C SER A 15 -4.22 -12.10 9.80
N LEU A 16 -3.58 -13.03 9.08
CA LEU A 16 -2.25 -12.80 8.50
C LEU A 16 -2.26 -11.69 7.44
N LEU A 17 -3.26 -11.67 6.55
CA LEU A 17 -3.41 -10.59 5.56
C LEU A 17 -3.70 -9.24 6.21
N LEU A 18 -4.50 -9.20 7.29
CA LEU A 18 -4.71 -7.98 8.05
C LEU A 18 -3.40 -7.47 8.68
N ALA A 19 -2.58 -8.36 9.26
CA ALA A 19 -1.28 -7.99 9.81
C ALA A 19 -0.31 -7.51 8.70
N LEU A 20 -0.30 -8.18 7.55
CA LEU A 20 0.49 -7.79 6.39
C LEU A 20 0.08 -6.41 5.87
N SER A 21 -1.22 -6.17 5.70
CA SER A 21 -1.74 -4.87 5.27
C SER A 21 -1.37 -3.73 6.21
N ALA A 22 -1.37 -3.96 7.54
CA ALA A 22 -0.93 -2.97 8.52
C ALA A 22 0.56 -2.65 8.38
N TYR A 23 1.39 -3.68 8.12
CA TYR A 23 2.82 -3.50 7.85
C TYR A 23 3.06 -2.74 6.55
N GLU A 24 2.36 -3.07 5.47
CA GLU A 24 2.45 -2.38 4.18
C GLU A 24 1.97 -0.93 4.27
N PHE A 25 0.91 -0.67 5.04
CA PHE A 25 0.42 0.69 5.29
C PHE A 25 1.44 1.52 6.08
N ASN A 26 2.10 0.91 7.07
CA ASN A 26 3.18 1.56 7.80
C ASN A 26 4.40 1.85 6.90
N GLN A 27 4.74 0.92 5.99
CA GLN A 27 5.76 1.14 4.98
C GLN A 27 5.38 2.28 4.03
N TYR A 28 4.14 2.32 3.56
CA TYR A 28 3.63 3.42 2.74
C TYR A 28 3.78 4.77 3.46
N MET A 29 3.35 4.86 4.72
CA MET A 29 3.47 6.10 5.51
C MET A 29 4.92 6.52 5.71
N THR A 30 5.80 5.58 6.04
CA THR A 30 7.23 5.86 6.25
C THR A 30 7.91 6.28 4.95
N THR A 31 7.62 5.58 3.86
CA THR A 31 8.16 5.86 2.52
C THR A 31 7.67 7.20 2.02
N ASN A 32 6.38 7.51 2.19
CA ASN A 32 5.81 8.80 1.79
C ASN A 32 6.41 9.96 2.62
N ALA A 33 6.60 9.78 3.93
CA ALA A 33 7.25 10.78 4.77
C ALA A 33 8.71 11.03 4.37
N ALA A 34 9.45 9.99 3.96
CA ALA A 34 10.82 10.12 3.47
C ALA A 34 10.89 10.79 2.08
N ILE A 35 9.90 10.55 1.22
CA ILE A 35 9.82 11.07 -0.15
C ILE A 35 9.29 12.50 -0.20
N ALA A 36 8.39 12.90 0.71
CA ALA A 36 7.76 14.22 0.75
C ALA A 36 8.74 15.40 0.60
N PRO A 37 9.89 15.46 1.33
CA PRO A 37 10.86 16.53 1.14
C PRO A 37 11.51 16.51 -0.24
N SER A 38 11.83 15.33 -0.79
CA SER A 38 12.37 15.20 -2.14
C SER A 38 11.35 15.64 -3.21
N MET A 39 10.07 15.31 -3.04
CA MET A 39 9.01 15.78 -3.94
C MET A 39 8.78 17.30 -3.84
N ALA A 40 8.90 17.89 -2.65
CA ALA A 40 8.84 19.33 -2.47
C ALA A 40 10.00 20.03 -3.20
N GLN A 41 11.23 19.52 -3.06
CA GLN A 41 12.39 20.03 -3.78
C GLN A 41 12.25 19.89 -5.31
N LEU A 42 11.75 18.75 -5.80
CA LEU A 42 11.46 18.55 -7.22
C LEU A 42 10.37 19.51 -7.74
N ASN A 43 9.41 19.90 -6.90
CA ASN A 43 8.39 20.88 -7.25
C ASN A 43 8.93 22.32 -7.28
N GLU A 44 9.82 22.68 -6.36
CA GLU A 44 10.53 23.97 -6.41
C GLU A 44 11.42 24.06 -7.65
N LEU A 45 12.19 23.00 -7.95
CA LEU A 45 13.03 22.91 -9.15
C LEU A 45 12.23 23.00 -10.45
N SER A 46 11.00 22.47 -10.50
CA SER A 46 10.14 22.62 -11.70
C SER A 46 9.71 24.07 -11.97
N GLY A 47 9.77 24.95 -10.97
CA GLY A 47 9.44 26.37 -11.13
C GLY A 47 10.61 27.23 -11.60
N ASP A 48 11.84 26.71 -11.58
CA ASP A 48 13.05 27.46 -11.89
C ASP A 48 13.81 26.84 -13.08
N SER A 49 13.46 27.31 -14.27
CA SER A 49 14.05 26.85 -15.54
C SER A 49 15.57 27.09 -15.62
N ALA A 50 16.09 28.11 -14.93
CA ALA A 50 17.53 28.39 -14.91
C ALA A 50 18.29 27.39 -14.03
N ALA A 51 17.70 26.96 -12.91
CA ALA A 51 18.26 25.92 -12.05
C ALA A 51 18.28 24.54 -12.75
N LEU A 52 17.25 24.23 -13.54
CA LEU A 52 17.16 22.98 -14.33
C LEU A 52 18.27 22.87 -15.39
N GLU A 53 18.54 23.95 -16.11
CA GLU A 53 19.66 24.00 -17.08
C GLU A 53 21.02 23.86 -16.38
N THR A 54 21.18 24.44 -15.19
CA THR A 54 22.44 24.37 -14.42
C THR A 54 22.70 22.95 -13.87
N LEU A 55 21.64 22.20 -13.56
CA LEU A 55 21.70 20.80 -13.12
C LEU A 55 21.81 19.80 -14.28
N GLY A 56 21.65 20.25 -15.53
CA GLY A 56 21.66 19.39 -16.71
C GLY A 56 20.47 18.43 -16.79
N ILE A 57 19.39 18.68 -16.03
CA ILE A 57 18.19 17.83 -15.99
C ILE A 57 17.14 18.43 -16.92
N GLY A 58 16.70 17.65 -17.90
CA GLY A 58 15.60 18.05 -18.77
C GLY A 58 14.27 18.11 -18.01
N ALA A 59 13.40 19.08 -18.34
CA ALA A 59 12.07 19.18 -17.74
C ALA A 59 11.25 17.88 -17.88
N SER A 60 11.46 17.12 -18.96
CA SER A 60 10.82 15.82 -19.18
C SER A 60 11.32 14.72 -18.21
N GLU A 61 12.59 14.75 -17.83
CA GLU A 61 13.18 13.78 -16.89
C GLU A 61 12.70 14.05 -15.47
N LEU A 62 12.59 15.33 -15.10
CA LEU A 62 12.03 15.76 -13.83
C LEU A 62 10.58 15.28 -13.67
N GLU A 63 9.75 15.49 -14.69
CA GLU A 63 8.35 15.06 -14.68
C GLU A 63 8.21 13.54 -14.64
N SER A 64 9.02 12.81 -15.42
CA SER A 64 9.09 11.35 -15.38
C SER A 64 9.46 10.82 -13.98
N THR A 65 10.38 11.49 -13.30
CA THR A 65 10.82 11.13 -11.95
C THR A 65 9.71 11.33 -10.92
N LYS A 66 9.01 12.47 -10.97
CA LYS A 66 7.84 12.74 -10.13
C LYS A 66 6.74 11.70 -10.35
N GLN A 67 6.43 11.40 -11.61
CA GLN A 67 5.41 10.41 -11.97
C GLN A 67 5.79 9.00 -11.47
N THR A 68 7.07 8.62 -11.61
CA THR A 68 7.57 7.31 -11.14
C THR A 68 7.47 7.19 -9.62
N LEU A 69 7.88 8.23 -8.88
CA LEU A 69 7.76 8.24 -7.41
C LEU A 69 6.28 8.20 -6.97
N SER A 70 5.42 8.96 -7.63
CA SER A 70 3.98 8.97 -7.35
C SER A 70 3.33 7.60 -7.64
N ASN A 71 3.70 6.95 -8.73
CA ASN A 71 3.16 5.64 -9.09
C ASN A 71 3.66 4.54 -8.14
N ALA A 72 4.93 4.58 -7.74
CA ALA A 72 5.51 3.61 -6.81
C ALA A 72 4.86 3.70 -5.42
N THR A 73 4.68 4.91 -4.89
CA THR A 73 3.97 5.13 -3.62
C THR A 73 2.48 4.77 -3.73
N GLY A 74 1.84 5.08 -4.85
CA GLY A 74 0.45 4.67 -5.11
C GLY A 74 0.27 3.15 -5.18
N ALA A 75 1.22 2.42 -5.78
CA ALA A 75 1.20 0.96 -5.86
C ALA A 75 1.32 0.30 -4.48
N LEU A 76 2.19 0.83 -3.60
CA LEU A 76 2.30 0.37 -2.21
C LEU A 76 0.99 0.53 -1.44
N MET A 77 0.31 1.67 -1.60
CA MET A 77 -0.99 1.91 -0.96
C MET A 77 -2.07 0.98 -1.51
N GLN A 78 -2.10 0.74 -2.82
CA GLN A 78 -3.06 -0.18 -3.43
C GLN A 78 -2.87 -1.62 -2.96
N ALA A 79 -1.62 -2.10 -2.87
CA ALA A 79 -1.31 -3.43 -2.34
C ALA A 79 -1.84 -3.58 -0.91
N ALA A 80 -1.54 -2.61 -0.03
CA ALA A 80 -2.03 -2.60 1.34
C ALA A 80 -3.56 -2.64 1.44
N LEU A 81 -4.26 -1.90 0.57
CA LEU A 81 -5.72 -1.88 0.50
C LEU A 81 -6.31 -3.22 0.03
N ILE A 82 -5.68 -3.86 -0.96
CA ILE A 82 -6.11 -5.17 -1.46
C ILE A 82 -5.98 -6.21 -0.35
N ASP A 83 -4.83 -6.25 0.34
CA ASP A 83 -4.57 -7.20 1.42
C ASP A 83 -5.48 -6.95 2.63
N LEU A 84 -5.78 -5.68 2.94
CA LEU A 84 -6.75 -5.33 3.96
C LEU A 84 -8.15 -5.87 3.60
N CYS A 85 -8.61 -5.64 2.37
CA CYS A 85 -9.92 -6.09 1.90
C CYS A 85 -10.01 -7.62 1.87
N ALA A 86 -9.01 -8.28 1.31
CA ALA A 86 -8.93 -9.74 1.25
C ALA A 86 -8.88 -10.35 2.66
N GLY A 87 -8.07 -9.78 3.55
CA GLY A 87 -8.00 -10.18 4.95
C GLY A 87 -9.34 -10.05 5.68
N ALA A 88 -10.00 -8.90 5.55
CA ALA A 88 -11.32 -8.67 6.15
C ALA A 88 -12.37 -9.66 5.63
N LEU A 89 -12.40 -9.91 4.31
CA LEU A 89 -13.33 -10.87 3.71
C LEU A 89 -13.08 -12.30 4.24
N LEU A 90 -11.83 -12.72 4.33
CA LEU A 90 -11.48 -14.06 4.85
C LEU A 90 -11.82 -14.21 6.33
N VAL A 91 -11.62 -13.16 7.15
CA VAL A 91 -12.06 -13.18 8.55
C VAL A 91 -13.58 -13.29 8.64
N VAL A 92 -14.33 -12.50 7.86
CA VAL A 92 -15.80 -12.54 7.86
C VAL A 92 -16.31 -13.92 7.42
N LEU A 93 -15.75 -14.49 6.36
CA LEU A 93 -16.07 -15.85 5.91
C LEU A 93 -15.74 -16.89 6.98
N GLY A 94 -14.57 -16.76 7.61
CA GLY A 94 -14.13 -17.62 8.69
C GLY A 94 -15.09 -17.62 9.88
N VAL A 95 -15.57 -16.44 10.31
CA VAL A 95 -16.57 -16.30 11.38
C VAL A 95 -17.93 -16.86 10.95
N ALA A 96 -18.36 -16.61 9.71
CA ALA A 96 -19.65 -17.06 9.20
C ALA A 96 -19.76 -18.58 9.11
N PHE A 97 -18.67 -19.25 8.69
CA PHE A 97 -18.60 -20.71 8.58
C PHE A 97 -18.09 -21.40 9.86
N TYR A 98 -17.70 -20.66 10.89
CA TYR A 98 -17.30 -21.25 12.16
C TYR A 98 -18.52 -21.95 12.78
N PRO A 99 -18.40 -23.23 13.15
CA PRO A 99 -19.49 -23.97 13.80
C PRO A 99 -19.90 -23.26 15.09
N LYS A 100 -21.10 -22.67 15.11
CA LYS A 100 -21.69 -22.20 16.37
C LYS A 100 -22.19 -23.43 17.12
N GLU A 101 -21.79 -23.60 18.38
CA GLU A 101 -22.44 -24.57 19.25
C GLU A 101 -23.90 -24.14 19.40
N THR A 102 -24.79 -24.76 18.62
CA THR A 102 -26.22 -24.72 18.89
C THR A 102 -26.43 -25.45 20.22
N ARG A 103 -26.68 -24.67 21.27
CA ARG A 103 -27.29 -25.16 22.51
C ARG A 103 -28.62 -25.82 22.21
#